data_AF-A0AAJ6QSW8-F1
#
_entry.id   AF-A0AAJ6QSW8-F1
#
_cell.length_a   1.000
_cell.length_b   1.000
_cell.length_c   1.000
_cell.angle_alpha   90.00
_cell.angle_beta   90.00
_cell.angle_gamma   90.00
#
_symmetry.space_group_name_H-M   'P 1'
#
loop_
_entity.id
_entity.type
_entity.pdbx_description
1 polymer ?
#
loop_
_entity_poly.entity_id
_entity_poly.type
_entity_poly.pdbx_seq_one_letter_code
_entity_poly.pdbx_strand_id
1 'polypeptide(L)'
;MPNFLLKIFVAVVATAGHVVAAEDPCSLEVISRCSKDVFFYAVKPFASTTPEDVEADCRREQKAIECAEHFEKSGCIKGGLLIGMFKLIFEGATNEHLGKCEVGHPRNKDYHNHVKCINKVGKRLGDCMRQMSSIMEASAQQAPLANRVPYTCCALGVYQKCIENTIATVCDKDHVMYARSVIRGIAGDFQDTICAPYKKKQCDSLPKLSLKKAKYPTLVPSLLENLRPIG
;
A
#
# COMPACT_ATOMS: atom_id res chain seq x y z
N MET A 1 -78.56 -13.73 26.40
CA MET A 1 -77.71 -14.30 25.34
C MET A 1 -76.26 -13.90 25.63
N PRO A 2 -75.31 -14.85 25.63
CA PRO A 2 -74.04 -14.73 26.34
C PRO A 2 -72.83 -14.42 25.42
N ASN A 3 -71.68 -14.26 26.06
CA ASN A 3 -70.29 -14.47 25.60
C ASN A 3 -69.46 -13.25 25.16
N PHE A 4 -68.92 -12.61 26.20
CA PHE A 4 -67.54 -12.12 26.29
C PHE A 4 -66.53 -13.15 25.72
N LEU A 5 -65.75 -12.80 24.69
CA LEU A 5 -64.44 -13.41 24.44
C LEU A 5 -63.45 -12.38 23.88
N LEU A 6 -62.51 -12.05 24.76
CA LEU A 6 -61.29 -11.28 24.61
C LEU A 6 -60.37 -11.94 23.56
N LYS A 7 -60.07 -11.26 22.44
CA LYS A 7 -59.05 -11.71 21.48
C LYS A 7 -57.71 -11.03 21.78
N ILE A 8 -56.82 -11.77 22.41
CA ILE A 8 -55.41 -11.40 22.63
C ILE A 8 -54.68 -11.53 21.29
N PHE A 9 -54.24 -10.41 20.72
CA PHE A 9 -53.28 -10.39 19.61
C PHE A 9 -51.87 -10.59 20.18
N VAL A 10 -51.30 -11.77 19.98
CA VAL A 10 -49.88 -12.03 20.26
C VAL A 10 -49.08 -11.51 19.06
N ALA A 11 -48.38 -10.39 19.24
CA ALA A 11 -47.41 -9.89 18.27
C ALA A 11 -46.10 -10.68 18.44
N VAL A 12 -45.81 -11.58 17.50
CA VAL A 12 -44.50 -12.23 17.38
C VAL A 12 -43.54 -11.22 16.77
N VAL A 13 -42.69 -10.61 17.61
CA VAL A 13 -41.58 -9.76 17.15
C VAL A 13 -40.50 -10.69 16.60
N ALA A 14 -40.49 -10.88 15.28
CA ALA A 14 -39.39 -11.53 14.58
C ALA A 14 -38.18 -10.58 14.60
N THR A 15 -37.25 -10.79 15.53
CA THR A 15 -35.95 -10.16 15.50
C THR A 15 -35.15 -10.75 14.34
N ALA A 16 -35.10 -10.03 13.23
CA ALA A 16 -34.16 -10.31 12.15
C ALA A 16 -32.73 -10.06 12.66
N GLY A 17 -32.14 -11.07 13.28
CA GLY A 17 -30.73 -11.09 13.61
C GLY A 17 -29.93 -10.98 12.32
N HIS A 18 -29.38 -9.80 12.06
CA HIS A 18 -28.42 -9.60 10.98
C HIS A 18 -27.15 -10.32 11.42
N VAL A 19 -26.95 -11.54 10.92
CA VAL A 19 -25.67 -12.22 11.04
C VAL A 19 -24.68 -11.41 10.21
N VAL A 20 -23.93 -10.52 10.87
CA VAL A 20 -22.76 -9.89 10.25
C VAL A 20 -21.77 -11.01 10.02
N ALA A 21 -21.65 -11.47 8.77
CA ALA A 21 -20.62 -12.42 8.39
C ALA A 21 -19.27 -11.83 8.82
N ALA A 22 -18.51 -12.60 9.62
CA ALA A 22 -17.17 -12.19 10.02
C ALA A 22 -16.32 -11.99 8.74
N GLU A 23 -15.64 -10.85 8.65
CA GLU A 23 -14.74 -10.57 7.53
C GLU A 23 -13.63 -11.62 7.49
N ASP A 24 -13.30 -12.14 6.31
CA ASP A 24 -12.15 -13.03 6.13
C ASP A 24 -10.87 -12.31 6.56
N PRO A 25 -10.15 -12.78 7.61
CA PRO A 25 -8.93 -12.14 8.09
C PRO A 25 -7.81 -12.13 7.04
N CYS A 26 -7.89 -12.97 6.00
CA CYS A 26 -6.93 -13.03 4.89
C CYS A 26 -7.38 -12.28 3.62
N SER A 27 -8.44 -11.47 3.73
CA SER A 27 -8.92 -10.65 2.63
C SER A 27 -7.90 -9.56 2.23
N LEU A 28 -7.97 -9.12 0.97
CA LEU A 28 -7.13 -8.03 0.49
C LEU A 28 -7.54 -6.69 1.14
N GLU A 29 -8.78 -6.59 1.61
CA GLU A 29 -9.32 -5.45 2.36
C GLU A 29 -8.62 -5.30 3.72
N VAL A 30 -8.34 -6.40 4.42
CA VAL A 30 -7.59 -6.38 5.70
C VAL A 30 -6.18 -5.83 5.49
N ILE A 31 -5.40 -6.40 4.57
CA ILE A 31 -4.03 -5.94 4.31
C ILE A 31 -3.99 -4.54 3.68
N SER A 32 -5.01 -4.16 2.92
CA SER A 32 -5.16 -2.78 2.45
C SER A 32 -5.32 -1.81 3.61
N ARG A 33 -6.06 -2.16 4.67
CA ARG A 33 -6.16 -1.32 5.87
C ARG A 33 -4.86 -1.29 6.67
N CYS A 34 -4.18 -2.43 6.81
CA CYS A 34 -2.90 -2.51 7.51
C CYS A 34 -1.81 -1.68 6.80
N SER A 35 -1.79 -1.63 5.47
CA SER A 35 -0.72 -0.95 4.72
C SER A 35 -0.97 0.53 4.46
N LYS A 36 -2.20 1.04 4.68
CA LYS A 36 -2.63 2.37 4.23
C LYS A 36 -1.80 3.52 4.84
N ASP A 37 -1.34 3.33 6.07
CA ASP A 37 -0.59 4.34 6.82
C ASP A 37 0.93 4.15 6.68
N VAL A 38 1.39 3.03 6.12
CA VAL A 38 2.82 2.70 5.97
C VAL A 38 3.49 3.50 4.86
N PHE A 39 2.78 3.77 3.76
CA PHE A 39 3.35 4.41 2.58
C PHE A 39 3.00 5.90 2.50
N PHE A 40 4.03 6.73 2.41
CA PHE A 40 3.89 8.18 2.29
C PHE A 40 3.04 8.57 1.08
N TYR A 41 2.18 9.56 1.28
CA TYR A 41 1.32 10.17 0.26
C TYR A 41 0.29 9.24 -0.43
N ALA A 42 0.21 7.96 -0.05
CA ALA A 42 -0.72 7.00 -0.65
C ALA A 42 -2.18 7.36 -0.36
N VAL A 43 -2.48 7.71 0.89
CA VAL A 43 -3.83 8.05 1.37
C VAL A 43 -4.00 9.55 1.60
N LYS A 44 -3.05 10.17 2.31
CA LYS A 44 -3.09 11.61 2.64
C LYS A 44 -2.23 12.40 1.65
N PRO A 45 -2.65 13.59 1.18
CA PRO A 45 -1.86 14.37 0.24
C PRO A 45 -0.72 15.15 0.90
N PHE A 46 -0.40 14.89 2.16
CA PHE A 46 0.67 15.54 2.93
C PHE A 46 1.23 14.57 3.97
N ALA A 47 2.47 14.83 4.40
CA ALA A 47 3.11 14.22 5.56
C ALA A 47 3.30 15.28 6.67
N SER A 48 3.27 14.86 7.93
CA SER A 48 3.30 15.78 9.08
C SER A 48 4.62 16.53 9.21
N THR A 49 4.57 17.78 9.69
CA THR A 49 5.77 18.64 9.74
C THR A 49 6.09 19.21 11.11
N THR A 50 5.13 19.16 12.04
CA THR A 50 5.33 19.51 13.46
C THR A 50 5.80 18.26 14.22
N PRO A 51 6.58 18.42 15.30
CA PRO A 51 6.99 17.28 16.13
C PRO A 51 5.80 16.44 16.62
N GLU A 52 4.72 17.09 17.06
CA GLU A 52 3.55 16.44 17.64
C GLU A 52 2.78 15.61 16.58
N ASP A 53 2.58 16.17 15.39
CA ASP A 53 1.88 15.45 14.32
C ASP A 53 2.75 14.32 13.76
N VAL A 54 4.07 14.50 13.70
CA VAL A 54 5.02 13.45 13.29
C VAL A 54 5.00 12.29 14.29
N GLU A 55 5.04 12.57 15.59
CA GLU A 55 4.92 11.54 16.62
C GLU A 55 3.59 10.78 16.53
N ALA A 56 2.50 11.49 16.22
CA ALA A 56 1.19 10.88 16.00
C ALA A 56 1.13 10.01 14.73
N ASP A 57 1.79 10.42 13.64
CA ASP A 57 1.97 9.58 12.44
C ASP A 57 2.80 8.33 12.77
N CYS A 58 3.90 8.49 13.48
CA CYS A 58 4.78 7.38 13.88
C CYS A 58 4.02 6.29 14.65
N ARG A 59 3.20 6.66 15.64
CA ARG A 59 2.35 5.69 16.35
C ARG A 59 1.36 4.96 15.46
N ARG A 60 0.81 5.63 14.44
CA ARG A 60 -0.13 5.00 13.49
C ARG A 60 0.59 4.04 12.56
N GLU A 61 1.74 4.45 12.03
CA GLU A 61 2.59 3.63 11.18
C GLU A 61 3.08 2.37 11.89
N GLN A 62 3.52 2.49 13.14
CA GLN A 62 3.94 1.33 13.92
C GLN A 62 2.81 0.29 14.04
N LYS A 63 1.59 0.73 14.36
CA LYS A 63 0.41 -0.15 14.40
C LYS A 63 0.08 -0.77 13.03
N ALA A 64 0.30 -0.01 11.96
CA ALA A 64 0.07 -0.43 10.58
C ALA A 64 1.07 -1.52 10.16
N ILE A 65 2.35 -1.37 10.55
CA ILE A 65 3.40 -2.37 10.39
C ILE A 65 3.06 -3.64 11.18
N GLU A 66 2.72 -3.53 12.46
CA GLU A 66 2.32 -4.67 13.30
C GLU A 66 1.11 -5.43 12.73
N CYS A 67 0.12 -4.69 12.19
CA CYS A 67 -1.04 -5.27 11.50
C CYS A 67 -0.62 -6.10 10.29
N ALA A 68 0.30 -5.58 9.47
CA ALA A 68 0.80 -6.28 8.28
C ALA A 68 1.66 -7.51 8.63
N GLU A 69 2.49 -7.41 9.67
CA GLU A 69 3.22 -8.56 10.20
C GLU A 69 2.28 -9.65 10.72
N HIS A 70 1.21 -9.27 11.43
CA HIS A 70 0.22 -10.22 11.91
C HIS A 70 -0.50 -10.92 10.75
N PHE A 71 -0.81 -10.19 9.68
CA PHE A 71 -1.38 -10.76 8.45
C PHE A 71 -0.45 -11.83 7.83
N GLU A 72 0.85 -11.56 7.77
CA GLU A 72 1.86 -12.53 7.32
C GLU A 72 1.95 -13.75 8.26
N LYS A 73 2.12 -13.51 9.56
CA LYS A 73 2.26 -14.56 10.61
C LYS A 73 1.03 -15.45 10.74
N SER A 74 -0.16 -14.94 10.40
CA SER A 74 -1.41 -15.71 10.35
C SER A 74 -1.49 -16.65 9.14
N GLY A 75 -0.51 -16.63 8.25
CA GLY A 75 -0.44 -17.51 7.09
C GLY A 75 -1.33 -17.06 5.92
N CYS A 76 -1.72 -15.78 5.86
CA CYS A 76 -2.56 -15.25 4.79
C CYS A 76 -1.82 -15.07 3.45
N ILE A 77 -0.48 -15.12 3.48
CA ILE A 77 0.38 -15.10 2.29
C ILE A 77 0.88 -16.51 2.04
N LYS A 78 0.71 -17.00 0.81
CA LYS A 78 1.13 -18.35 0.38
C LYS A 78 2.21 -18.26 -0.69
N GLY A 79 3.18 -19.17 -0.63
CA GLY A 79 4.30 -19.27 -1.58
C GLY A 79 5.55 -18.52 -1.13
N GLY A 80 6.71 -19.17 -1.22
CA GLY A 80 7.97 -18.65 -0.68
C GLY A 80 8.42 -17.32 -1.32
N LEU A 81 8.26 -17.18 -2.64
CA LEU A 81 8.58 -15.93 -3.35
C LEU A 81 7.72 -14.77 -2.84
N LEU A 82 6.41 -14.98 -2.72
CA LEU A 82 5.47 -13.96 -2.24
C LEU A 82 5.76 -13.51 -0.81
N ILE A 83 6.05 -14.47 0.07
CA ILE A 83 6.45 -14.19 1.46
C ILE A 83 7.75 -13.38 1.47
N GLY A 84 8.75 -13.77 0.69
CA GLY A 84 10.02 -13.04 0.59
C GLY A 84 9.85 -11.60 0.10
N MET A 85 9.04 -11.40 -0.96
CA MET A 85 8.74 -10.07 -1.49
C MET A 85 8.05 -9.17 -0.47
N PHE A 86 7.05 -9.72 0.22
CA PHE A 86 6.33 -9.01 1.26
C PHE A 86 7.26 -8.59 2.40
N LYS A 87 8.13 -9.52 2.87
CA LYS A 87 9.11 -9.23 3.92
C LYS A 87 10.08 -8.13 3.52
N LEU A 88 10.69 -8.21 2.35
CA LEU A 88 11.63 -7.17 1.90
C LEU A 88 11.00 -5.77 1.88
N ILE A 89 9.76 -5.66 1.39
CA ILE A 89 9.05 -4.37 1.33
C ILE A 89 8.73 -3.85 2.74
N PHE A 90 8.27 -4.72 3.63
CA PHE A 90 7.90 -4.31 4.99
C PHE A 90 9.10 -4.09 5.90
N GLU A 91 10.19 -4.84 5.76
CA GLU A 91 11.47 -4.57 6.43
C GLU A 91 12.01 -3.21 6.01
N GLY A 92 12.00 -2.91 4.70
CA GLY A 92 12.38 -1.60 4.18
C GLY A 92 11.49 -0.47 4.72
N ALA A 93 10.17 -0.68 4.73
CA ALA A 93 9.22 0.28 5.31
C ALA A 93 9.41 0.49 6.82
N THR A 94 9.70 -0.57 7.58
CA THR A 94 10.02 -0.50 9.00
C THR A 94 11.30 0.31 9.23
N ASN A 95 12.33 0.10 8.41
CA ASN A 95 13.57 0.88 8.50
C ASN A 95 13.36 2.37 8.16
N GLU A 96 12.54 2.70 7.16
CA GLU A 96 12.15 4.10 6.91
C GLU A 96 11.33 4.70 8.06
N HIS A 97 10.42 3.91 8.62
CA HIS A 97 9.62 4.30 9.77
C HIS A 97 10.51 4.65 10.97
N LEU A 98 11.37 3.72 11.39
CA LEU A 98 12.33 3.94 12.48
C LEU A 98 13.22 5.15 12.18
N GLY A 99 13.74 5.21 10.95
CA GLY A 99 14.63 6.28 10.54
C GLY A 99 14.00 7.67 10.63
N LYS A 100 12.70 7.79 10.33
CA LYS A 100 11.93 9.03 10.52
C LYS A 100 11.58 9.28 11.98
N CYS A 101 11.19 8.25 12.72
CA CYS A 101 10.50 8.40 14.01
C CYS A 101 11.44 8.46 15.22
N GLU A 102 12.67 7.96 15.10
CA GLU A 102 13.65 8.00 16.17
C GLU A 102 14.40 9.33 16.20
N VAL A 103 14.23 10.07 17.30
CA VAL A 103 14.91 11.35 17.52
C VAL A 103 16.42 11.11 17.61
N GLY A 104 17.20 11.85 16.81
CA GLY A 104 18.65 11.70 16.73
C GLY A 104 19.12 10.75 15.64
N HIS A 105 18.22 9.97 15.03
CA HIS A 105 18.55 9.18 13.85
C HIS A 105 18.84 10.11 12.65
N PRO A 106 19.87 9.85 11.82
CA PRO A 106 20.20 10.73 10.68
C PRO A 106 19.02 11.01 9.74
N ARG A 107 18.21 9.98 9.47
CA ARG A 107 17.01 10.10 8.62
C ARG A 107 15.89 10.94 9.22
N ASN A 108 15.84 11.14 10.54
CA ASN A 108 14.83 11.99 11.17
C ASN A 108 15.09 13.45 10.75
N LYS A 109 16.36 13.88 10.79
CA LYS A 109 16.77 15.19 10.29
C LYS A 109 16.48 15.33 8.80
N ASP A 110 16.84 14.33 8.00
CA ASP A 110 16.57 14.36 6.56
C ASP A 110 15.08 14.49 6.25
N TYR A 111 14.23 13.75 6.96
CA TYR A 111 12.78 13.89 6.84
C TYR A 111 12.33 15.34 7.07
N HIS A 112 12.72 15.94 8.20
CA HIS A 112 12.32 17.31 8.54
C HIS A 112 12.85 18.36 7.55
N ASN A 113 14.03 18.13 6.96
CA ASN A 113 14.61 19.04 5.97
C ASN A 113 13.82 19.06 4.65
N HIS A 114 13.26 17.93 4.22
CA HIS A 114 12.68 17.79 2.88
C HIS A 114 11.15 17.82 2.84
N VAL A 115 10.48 17.35 3.90
CA VAL A 115 9.02 17.10 3.90
C VAL A 115 8.19 18.34 3.56
N LYS A 116 8.61 19.52 4.03
CA LYS A 116 7.86 20.78 3.81
C LYS A 116 7.77 21.14 2.32
N CYS A 117 8.84 20.95 1.55
CA CYS A 117 8.77 21.21 0.11
C CYS A 117 7.98 20.11 -0.61
N ILE A 118 8.25 18.84 -0.29
CA ILE A 118 7.60 17.69 -0.94
C ILE A 118 6.07 17.74 -0.76
N ASN A 119 5.58 18.21 0.38
CA ASN A 119 4.15 18.42 0.63
C ASN A 119 3.46 19.32 -0.41
N LYS A 120 4.17 20.24 -1.07
CA LYS A 120 3.61 21.09 -2.13
C LYS A 120 3.09 20.30 -3.33
N VAL A 121 3.60 19.07 -3.53
CA VAL A 121 3.20 18.18 -4.62
C VAL A 121 2.53 16.89 -4.14
N GLY A 122 2.21 16.77 -2.85
CA GLY A 122 1.81 15.50 -2.23
C GLY A 122 0.58 14.84 -2.84
N LYS A 123 -0.42 15.61 -3.33
CA LYS A 123 -1.54 15.04 -4.09
C LYS A 123 -1.07 14.28 -5.35
N ARG A 124 -0.13 14.85 -6.10
CA ARG A 124 0.42 14.25 -7.32
C ARG A 124 1.28 13.02 -7.00
N LEU A 125 1.96 13.01 -5.84
CA LEU A 125 2.66 11.81 -5.37
C LEU A 125 1.69 10.66 -5.09
N GLY A 126 0.52 10.96 -4.50
CA GLY A 126 -0.56 9.98 -4.36
C GLY A 126 -1.11 9.48 -5.71
N ASP A 127 -1.14 10.34 -6.75
CA ASP A 127 -1.49 9.93 -8.11
C ASP A 127 -0.46 8.94 -8.69
N CYS A 128 0.83 9.11 -8.38
CA CYS A 128 1.88 8.15 -8.76
C CYS A 128 1.66 6.76 -8.11
N MET A 129 1.32 6.71 -6.82
CA MET A 129 1.01 5.44 -6.13
C MET A 129 -0.20 4.76 -6.76
N ARG A 130 -1.29 5.51 -7.00
CA ARG A 130 -2.48 4.98 -7.66
C ARG A 130 -2.20 4.45 -9.06
N GLN A 131 -1.37 5.14 -9.84
CA GLN A 131 -0.96 4.66 -11.17
C GLN A 131 -0.24 3.31 -11.08
N MET A 132 0.66 3.14 -10.11
CA MET A 132 1.36 1.89 -9.88
C MET A 132 0.39 0.76 -9.50
N SER A 133 -0.51 1.00 -8.53
CA SER A 133 -1.54 0.04 -8.13
C SER A 133 -2.44 -0.34 -9.31
N SER A 134 -2.85 0.63 -10.14
CA SER A 134 -3.64 0.39 -11.35
C SER A 134 -2.95 -0.57 -12.34
N ILE A 135 -1.62 -0.45 -12.52
CA ILE A 135 -0.86 -1.36 -13.40
C ILE A 135 -0.82 -2.77 -12.81
N MET A 136 -0.57 -2.89 -11.50
CA MET A 136 -0.50 -4.20 -10.82
C MET A 136 -1.86 -4.91 -10.81
N GLU A 137 -2.95 -4.20 -10.51
CA GLU A 137 -4.32 -4.73 -10.54
C GLU A 137 -4.72 -5.15 -11.97
N ALA A 138 -4.40 -4.33 -12.98
CA ALA A 138 -4.67 -4.68 -14.37
C ALA A 138 -3.87 -5.92 -14.82
N SER A 139 -2.62 -6.04 -14.39
CA SER A 139 -1.77 -7.22 -14.64
C SER A 139 -2.37 -8.48 -14.00
N ALA A 140 -2.87 -8.37 -12.77
CA ALA A 140 -3.53 -9.48 -12.09
C ALA A 140 -4.72 -10.03 -12.90
N GLN A 141 -5.46 -9.14 -13.57
CA GLN A 141 -6.69 -9.49 -14.30
C GLN A 141 -6.44 -9.91 -15.76
N GLN A 142 -5.44 -9.33 -16.43
CA GLN A 142 -5.29 -9.41 -17.89
C GLN A 142 -4.02 -10.12 -18.34
N ALA A 143 -3.00 -10.23 -17.47
CA ALA A 143 -1.71 -10.79 -17.85
C ALA A 143 -1.59 -12.28 -17.48
N PRO A 144 -0.94 -13.09 -18.34
CA PRO A 144 -0.48 -14.43 -17.96
C PRO A 144 0.42 -14.35 -16.72
N LEU A 145 0.36 -15.37 -15.85
CA LEU A 145 1.13 -15.42 -14.60
C LEU A 145 2.63 -15.13 -14.80
N ALA A 146 3.22 -15.66 -15.88
CA ALA A 146 4.63 -15.45 -16.24
C ALA A 146 5.00 -13.96 -16.47
N ASN A 147 4.03 -13.12 -16.85
CA ASN A 147 4.25 -11.70 -17.12
C ASN A 147 4.00 -10.81 -15.90
N ARG A 148 3.41 -11.34 -14.82
CA ARG A 148 2.96 -10.53 -13.69
C ARG A 148 4.10 -9.95 -12.87
N VAL A 149 5.18 -10.72 -12.63
CA VAL A 149 6.41 -10.20 -12.01
C VAL A 149 7.06 -9.10 -12.88
N PRO A 150 7.26 -9.29 -14.20
CA PRO A 150 7.68 -8.22 -15.09
C PRO A 150 6.83 -6.94 -14.95
N TYR A 151 5.50 -7.04 -14.97
CA TYR A 151 4.63 -5.87 -14.79
C TYR A 151 4.83 -5.19 -13.44
N THR A 152 4.94 -5.94 -12.33
CA THR A 152 5.24 -5.38 -11.00
C THR A 152 6.54 -4.58 -11.03
N CYS A 153 7.60 -5.14 -11.60
CA CYS A 153 8.91 -4.48 -11.69
C CYS A 153 8.88 -3.22 -12.55
N CYS A 154 8.18 -3.27 -13.69
CA CYS A 154 8.02 -2.11 -14.56
C CYS A 154 7.15 -1.02 -13.90
N ALA A 155 6.12 -1.41 -13.15
CA ALA A 155 5.26 -0.48 -12.42
C ALA A 155 6.05 0.29 -11.34
N LEU A 156 6.98 -0.36 -10.63
CA LEU A 156 7.89 0.32 -9.70
C LEU A 156 8.80 1.33 -10.40
N GLY A 157 9.33 0.98 -11.58
CA GLY A 157 10.12 1.92 -12.39
C GLY A 157 9.32 3.13 -12.85
N VAL A 158 8.04 2.95 -13.20
CA VAL A 158 7.10 4.05 -13.52
C VAL A 158 6.83 4.90 -12.28
N TYR A 159 6.56 4.28 -11.14
CA TYR A 159 6.32 4.96 -9.87
C TYR A 159 7.50 5.84 -9.47
N GLN A 160 8.72 5.30 -9.47
CA GLN A 160 9.93 6.04 -9.11
C GLN A 160 10.11 7.27 -10.01
N LYS A 161 9.99 7.11 -11.33
CA LYS A 161 10.09 8.24 -12.27
C LYS A 161 9.00 9.27 -12.06
N CYS A 162 7.77 8.83 -11.78
CA CYS A 162 6.65 9.73 -11.50
C CYS A 162 6.93 10.59 -10.26
N ILE A 163 7.43 10.00 -9.18
CA ILE A 163 7.81 10.73 -7.96
C ILE A 163 8.94 11.71 -8.25
N GLU A 164 10.03 11.27 -8.87
CA GLU A 164 11.20 12.10 -9.17
C GLU A 164 10.81 13.31 -10.03
N ASN A 165 10.08 13.09 -11.13
CA ASN A 165 9.63 14.16 -12.02
C ASN A 165 8.66 15.11 -11.32
N THR A 166 7.75 14.59 -10.47
CA THR A 166 6.77 15.40 -9.76
C THR A 166 7.44 16.34 -8.76
N ILE A 167 8.40 15.84 -7.98
CA ILE A 167 9.14 16.65 -7.01
C ILE A 167 9.98 17.71 -7.72
N ALA A 168 10.66 17.35 -8.82
CA ALA A 168 11.48 18.27 -9.61
C ALA A 168 10.70 19.45 -10.22
N THR A 169 9.36 19.41 -10.27
CA THR A 169 8.56 20.56 -10.74
C THR A 169 8.51 21.72 -9.76
N VAL A 170 8.82 21.49 -8.47
CA VAL A 170 8.64 22.49 -7.40
C VAL A 170 9.83 22.56 -6.44
N CYS A 171 10.51 21.44 -6.21
CA CYS A 171 11.64 21.33 -5.28
C CYS A 171 12.95 21.12 -6.03
N ASP A 172 14.07 21.39 -5.35
CA ASP A 172 15.41 21.20 -5.91
C ASP A 172 15.81 19.72 -6.04
N LYS A 173 17.03 19.50 -6.51
CA LYS A 173 17.61 18.18 -6.74
C LYS A 173 17.81 17.39 -5.44
N ASP A 174 18.05 18.04 -4.30
CA ASP A 174 18.30 17.36 -3.03
C ASP A 174 17.01 16.67 -2.55
N HIS A 175 15.85 17.31 -2.75
CA HIS A 175 14.54 16.70 -2.47
C HIS A 175 14.26 15.49 -3.36
N VAL A 176 14.67 15.54 -4.63
CA VAL A 176 14.56 14.40 -5.55
C VAL A 176 15.47 13.26 -5.07
N MET A 177 16.67 13.56 -4.60
CA MET A 177 17.61 12.57 -4.07
C MET A 177 17.11 11.93 -2.77
N TYR A 178 16.52 12.73 -1.87
CA TYR A 178 15.86 12.23 -0.67
C TYR A 178 14.71 11.27 -1.02
N ALA A 179 13.81 11.66 -1.92
CA ALA A 179 12.72 10.78 -2.34
C ALA A 179 13.22 9.47 -2.97
N ARG A 180 14.30 9.54 -3.76
CA ARG A 180 14.95 8.35 -4.30
C ARG A 180 15.54 7.47 -3.20
N SER A 181 16.14 8.05 -2.16
CA SER A 181 16.69 7.27 -1.05
C SER A 181 15.59 6.56 -0.27
N VAL A 182 14.44 7.21 -0.05
CA VAL A 182 13.27 6.60 0.61
C VAL A 182 12.74 5.43 -0.22
N ILE A 183 12.54 5.61 -1.54
CA ILE A 183 12.08 4.53 -2.42
C ILE A 183 13.06 3.36 -2.41
N ARG A 184 14.37 3.64 -2.44
CA ARG A 184 15.41 2.61 -2.34
C ARG A 184 15.45 1.93 -0.97
N GLY A 185 15.23 2.64 0.13
CA GLY A 185 15.19 1.99 1.44
C GLY A 185 14.00 1.07 1.61
N ILE A 186 12.86 1.36 0.94
CA ILE A 186 11.67 0.49 0.98
C ILE A 186 11.76 -0.68 0.01
N ALA A 187 12.18 -0.43 -1.24
CA ALA A 187 12.05 -1.39 -2.32
C ALA A 187 13.37 -1.71 -3.03
N GLY A 188 14.51 -1.21 -2.55
CA GLY A 188 15.82 -1.36 -3.19
C GLY A 188 16.23 -2.82 -3.30
N ASP A 189 16.22 -3.56 -2.20
CA ASP A 189 16.57 -4.99 -2.21
C ASP A 189 15.61 -5.79 -3.10
N PHE A 190 14.31 -5.45 -3.07
CA PHE A 190 13.33 -6.02 -3.97
C PHE A 190 13.67 -5.75 -5.44
N GLN A 191 14.04 -4.50 -5.77
CA GLN A 191 14.41 -4.09 -7.11
C GLN A 191 15.70 -4.77 -7.59
N ASP A 192 16.69 -4.88 -6.72
CA ASP A 192 18.02 -5.41 -7.05
C ASP A 192 18.03 -6.94 -7.14
N THR A 193 17.16 -7.63 -6.38
CA THR A 193 17.08 -9.10 -6.40
C THR A 193 16.10 -9.61 -7.43
N ILE A 194 14.86 -9.10 -7.43
CA ILE A 194 13.76 -9.66 -8.23
C ILE A 194 13.61 -8.88 -9.53
N CYS A 195 13.81 -7.56 -9.51
CA CYS A 195 13.60 -6.72 -10.68
C CYS A 195 14.82 -6.48 -11.57
N ALA A 196 16.01 -6.93 -11.17
CA ALA A 196 17.24 -6.74 -11.94
C ALA A 196 17.14 -7.15 -13.44
N PRO A 197 16.43 -8.22 -13.82
CA PRO A 197 16.27 -8.60 -15.23
C PRO A 197 15.31 -7.69 -16.02
N TYR A 198 14.39 -6.99 -15.35
CA TYR A 198 13.27 -6.28 -15.97
C TYR A 198 13.59 -4.80 -16.15
N LYS A 199 14.49 -4.51 -17.09
CA LYS A 199 14.87 -3.15 -17.47
C LYS A 199 13.94 -2.59 -18.54
N LYS A 200 14.23 -1.37 -19.00
CA LYS A 200 13.41 -0.63 -19.99
C LYS A 200 13.00 -1.49 -21.20
N LYS A 201 13.93 -2.23 -21.82
CA LYS A 201 13.63 -3.06 -23.00
C LYS A 201 12.58 -4.14 -22.71
N GLN A 202 12.69 -4.80 -21.56
CA GLN A 202 11.73 -5.80 -21.12
C GLN A 202 10.36 -5.16 -20.84
N CYS A 203 10.33 -4.01 -20.17
CA CYS A 203 9.09 -3.28 -19.93
C CYS A 203 8.39 -2.85 -21.23
N ASP A 204 9.16 -2.38 -22.21
CA ASP A 204 8.64 -1.94 -23.51
C ASP A 204 8.11 -3.12 -24.36
N SER A 205 8.52 -4.36 -24.06
CA SER A 205 8.07 -5.58 -24.74
C SER A 205 6.80 -6.19 -24.18
N LEU A 206 6.33 -5.72 -23.01
CA LEU A 206 5.12 -6.24 -22.39
C LEU A 206 3.86 -5.79 -23.18
N PRO A 207 2.85 -6.66 -23.29
CA PRO A 207 1.56 -6.25 -23.85
C PRO A 207 0.98 -5.00 -23.17
N LYS A 208 0.16 -4.25 -23.89
CA LYS A 208 -0.52 -3.09 -23.28
C LYS A 208 -1.70 -3.58 -22.45
N LEU A 209 -1.78 -3.09 -21.21
CA LEU A 209 -2.90 -3.33 -20.31
C LEU A 209 -3.94 -2.22 -20.44
N SER A 210 -5.22 -2.56 -20.31
CA SER A 210 -6.28 -1.57 -20.11
C SER A 210 -6.32 -1.18 -18.63
N LEU A 211 -5.94 0.05 -18.32
CA LEU A 211 -5.85 0.53 -16.94
C LEU A 211 -7.20 1.05 -16.44
N LYS A 212 -7.59 0.62 -15.24
CA LYS A 212 -8.73 1.17 -14.50
C LYS A 212 -8.22 1.91 -13.27
N LYS A 213 -9.10 2.70 -12.64
CA LYS A 213 -8.81 3.31 -11.34
C LYS A 213 -8.50 2.20 -10.33
N ALA A 214 -7.37 2.32 -9.62
CA ALA A 214 -6.98 1.37 -8.59
C ALA A 214 -8.07 1.21 -7.54
N LYS A 215 -8.36 -0.03 -7.17
CA LYS A 215 -9.25 -0.41 -6.06
C LYS A 215 -8.60 -0.06 -4.72
N TYR A 216 -7.28 -0.27 -4.62
CA TYR A 216 -6.55 -0.09 -3.37
C TYR A 216 -5.66 1.16 -3.37
N PRO A 217 -5.48 1.81 -2.20
CA PRO A 217 -4.68 3.03 -2.10
C PRO A 217 -3.17 2.78 -2.11
N THR A 218 -2.73 1.55 -1.83
CA THR A 218 -1.32 1.16 -1.70
C THR A 218 -0.96 0.01 -2.62
N LEU A 219 0.34 -0.24 -2.77
CA LEU A 219 0.86 -1.30 -3.63
C LEU A 219 0.61 -2.70 -3.07
N VAL A 220 0.52 -2.86 -1.74
CA VAL A 220 0.56 -4.16 -1.06
C VAL A 220 -0.59 -5.09 -1.48
N PRO A 221 -1.87 -4.70 -1.40
CA PRO A 221 -2.94 -5.57 -1.85
C PRO A 221 -2.84 -5.85 -3.36
N SER A 222 -2.49 -4.86 -4.18
CA SER A 222 -2.31 -5.04 -5.62
C SER A 222 -1.16 -6.00 -5.96
N LEU A 223 -0.08 -5.99 -5.17
CA LEU A 223 1.06 -6.91 -5.29
C LEU A 223 0.63 -8.34 -4.94
N LEU A 224 -0.07 -8.51 -3.82
CA LEU A 224 -0.58 -9.82 -3.40
C LEU A 224 -1.59 -10.38 -4.41
N GLU A 225 -2.48 -9.54 -4.93
CA GLU A 225 -3.43 -9.92 -5.98
C GLU A 225 -2.72 -10.33 -7.28
N ASN A 226 -1.74 -9.53 -7.72
CA ASN A 226 -1.00 -9.79 -8.95
C ASN A 226 -0.22 -11.11 -8.88
N LEU A 227 0.28 -11.49 -7.71
CA LEU A 227 1.19 -12.64 -7.60
C LEU A 227 0.54 -13.90 -7.02
N ARG A 228 -0.72 -13.81 -6.59
CA ARG A 228 -1.51 -15.00 -6.26
C ARG A 228 -1.58 -15.93 -7.48
N PRO A 229 -1.28 -17.23 -7.31
CA PRO A 229 -1.58 -18.22 -8.34
C PRO A 229 -3.06 -18.09 -8.74
N ILE A 230 -3.35 -18.19 -10.03
CA ILE A 230 -4.73 -18.37 -10.47
C ILE A 230 -5.12 -19.78 -10.01
N GLY A 231 -5.98 -19.86 -9.01
CA GLY A 231 -6.67 -21.10 -8.63
C GLY A 231 -7.88 -21.31 -9.52
#